data_AF-A0A956RN97-F1
#
_entry.id   AF-A0A956RN97-F1
#
_cell.length_a   1.000
_cell.length_b   1.000
_cell.length_c   1.000
_cell.angle_alpha   90.00
_cell.angle_beta   90.00
_cell.angle_gamma   90.00
#
_symmetry.space_group_name_H-M   'P 1'
#
loop_
_entity.id
_entity.type
_entity.pdbx_description
1 polymer ?
#
loop_
_entity_poly.entity_id
_entity_poly.type
_entity_poly.pdbx_seq_one_letter_code
_entity_poly.pdbx_strand_id
1 'polypeptide(L)'
;ATLVLAQTSGSVIVNGQPVPESVLGQLAQQYRVQIPAGRYWYDPACGAWGLEGGPAAGITMAGISLGGPLRVDASGGSARGFVTGVFINGREIHPIDYQALCQLVPVGPGRYWVDAWGNAGYEGMPAAINLWQLAQSRGGGGRGYHHAGPGGYTGSDGNTFYFFDPETGSSVMSN
;
A
#
# COMPACT_ATOMS: atom_id res chain seq x y z
N ALA A 1 -23.99 -15.32 -31.44
CA ALA A 1 -22.59 -15.36 -30.99
C ALA A 1 -22.35 -14.14 -30.10
N THR A 2 -22.25 -14.36 -28.80
CA THR A 2 -22.02 -13.28 -27.83
C THR A 2 -20.55 -12.92 -27.87
N LEU A 3 -20.24 -11.70 -28.33
CA LEU A 3 -18.91 -11.12 -28.21
C LEU A 3 -18.61 -10.93 -26.72
N VAL A 4 -17.81 -11.82 -26.16
CA VAL A 4 -17.09 -11.56 -24.91
C VAL A 4 -16.07 -10.48 -25.27
N LEU A 5 -16.31 -9.26 -24.82
CA LEU A 5 -15.31 -8.20 -24.88
C LEU A 5 -14.08 -8.69 -24.11
N ALA A 6 -12.98 -8.92 -24.83
CA ALA A 6 -11.70 -9.23 -24.24
C ALA A 6 -11.34 -8.08 -23.29
N GLN A 7 -11.35 -8.35 -21.99
CA GLN A 7 -10.82 -7.41 -21.02
C GLN A 7 -9.33 -7.26 -21.29
N THR A 8 -8.91 -6.01 -21.48
CA THR A 8 -7.54 -5.61 -21.79
C THR A 8 -6.60 -6.22 -20.75
N SER A 9 -5.88 -7.26 -21.17
CA SER A 9 -4.98 -8.07 -20.35
C SER A 9 -3.69 -7.31 -20.07
N GLY A 10 -3.74 -6.32 -19.18
CA GLY A 10 -2.52 -5.69 -18.68
C GLY A 10 -1.96 -6.52 -17.51
N SER A 11 -0.66 -6.81 -17.53
CA SER A 11 -0.01 -7.58 -16.46
C SER A 11 0.01 -6.77 -15.15
N VAL A 12 -0.45 -7.38 -14.06
CA VAL A 12 -0.23 -6.85 -12.70
C VAL A 12 1.20 -7.17 -12.29
N ILE A 13 1.97 -6.15 -11.92
CA ILE A 13 3.34 -6.27 -11.44
C ILE A 13 3.37 -5.79 -10.00
N VAL A 14 3.81 -6.63 -9.07
CA VAL A 14 3.97 -6.27 -7.66
C VAL A 14 5.43 -6.45 -7.27
N ASN A 15 6.01 -5.43 -6.63
CA ASN A 15 7.42 -5.43 -6.21
C ASN A 15 8.39 -5.78 -7.36
N GLY A 16 8.07 -5.32 -8.58
CA GLY A 16 8.86 -5.54 -9.79
C GLY A 16 8.73 -6.93 -10.42
N GLN A 17 7.88 -7.81 -9.91
CA GLN A 17 7.62 -9.14 -10.50
C GLN A 17 6.17 -9.26 -10.98
N PRO A 18 5.93 -9.90 -12.13
CA PRO A 18 4.57 -10.16 -12.60
C PRO A 18 3.85 -11.12 -11.64
N VAL A 19 2.60 -10.81 -11.30
CA VAL A 19 1.74 -11.67 -10.51
C VAL A 19 1.02 -12.64 -11.47
N PRO A 20 1.09 -13.97 -11.26
CA PRO A 20 0.38 -14.92 -12.10
C PRO A 20 -1.14 -14.70 -12.06
N GLU A 21 -1.81 -14.86 -13.20
CA GLU A 21 -3.28 -14.72 -13.28
C GLU A 21 -4.01 -15.70 -12.34
N SER A 22 -3.43 -16.87 -12.07
CA SER A 22 -3.98 -17.82 -11.10
C SER A 22 -4.02 -17.24 -9.68
N VAL A 23 -3.00 -16.48 -9.29
CA VAL A 23 -2.94 -15.79 -7.98
C VAL A 23 -3.95 -14.64 -7.95
N LEU A 24 -4.02 -13.85 -9.03
CA LEU A 24 -5.03 -12.78 -9.15
C LEU A 24 -6.46 -13.33 -9.08
N GLY A 25 -6.72 -14.47 -9.72
CA GLY A 25 -8.00 -15.16 -9.68
C GLY A 25 -8.34 -15.67 -8.27
N GLN A 26 -7.36 -16.22 -7.55
CA GLN A 26 -7.54 -16.64 -6.15
C GLN A 26 -7.83 -15.44 -5.24
N LEU A 27 -7.08 -14.34 -5.38
CA LEU A 27 -7.34 -13.11 -4.62
C LEU A 27 -8.72 -12.54 -4.94
N ALA A 28 -9.12 -12.52 -6.21
CA ALA A 28 -10.44 -12.05 -6.61
C ALA A 28 -11.56 -12.93 -6.06
N GLN A 29 -11.37 -14.25 -6.00
CA GLN A 29 -12.33 -15.14 -5.36
C GLN A 29 -12.35 -14.96 -3.84
N GLN A 30 -11.19 -14.92 -3.20
CA GLN A 30 -11.08 -14.88 -1.74
C GLN A 30 -11.54 -13.54 -1.15
N TYR A 31 -11.15 -12.43 -1.78
CA TYR A 31 -11.39 -11.08 -1.28
C TYR A 31 -12.44 -10.30 -2.07
N ARG A 32 -13.01 -10.89 -3.13
CA ARG A 32 -13.99 -10.22 -4.02
C ARG A 32 -13.45 -8.93 -4.66
N VAL A 33 -12.14 -8.85 -4.88
CA VAL A 33 -11.46 -7.68 -5.44
C VAL A 33 -10.76 -8.02 -6.75
N GLN A 34 -10.98 -7.22 -7.79
CA GLN A 34 -10.18 -7.25 -9.00
C GLN A 34 -9.05 -6.23 -8.86
N ILE A 35 -7.81 -6.68 -9.04
CA ILE A 35 -6.65 -5.80 -9.08
C ILE A 35 -6.49 -5.34 -10.54
N PRO A 36 -6.63 -4.04 -10.82
CA PRO A 36 -6.42 -3.51 -12.16
C PRO A 36 -5.00 -3.79 -12.65
N ALA A 37 -4.84 -3.84 -13.96
CA ALA A 37 -3.52 -3.90 -14.57
C ALA A 37 -2.68 -2.70 -14.15
N GLY A 38 -1.44 -2.94 -13.74
CA GLY A 38 -0.59 -1.86 -13.26
C GLY A 38 0.66 -2.34 -12.53
N ARG A 39 1.44 -1.37 -12.07
CA ARG A 39 2.67 -1.60 -11.29
C ARG A 39 2.46 -1.10 -9.88
N TYR A 40 2.61 -2.00 -8.92
CA TYR A 40 2.31 -1.79 -7.51
C TYR A 40 3.49 -2.22 -6.64
N TRP A 41 3.47 -1.74 -5.40
CA TRP A 41 4.26 -2.30 -4.32
C TRP A 41 3.35 -2.84 -3.23
N TYR A 42 3.82 -3.87 -2.54
CA TYR A 42 3.12 -4.50 -1.43
C TYR A 42 4.12 -4.90 -0.35
N ASP A 43 3.85 -4.49 0.88
CA ASP A 43 4.59 -4.82 2.06
C ASP A 43 3.93 -6.02 2.77
N PRO A 44 4.53 -7.21 2.73
CA PRO A 44 3.97 -8.40 3.38
C PRO A 44 4.01 -8.35 4.91
N ALA A 45 4.82 -7.49 5.53
CA ALA A 45 4.95 -7.45 6.99
C ALA A 45 3.75 -6.76 7.66
N CYS A 46 3.24 -5.68 7.05
CA CYS A 46 2.09 -4.93 7.57
C CYS A 46 0.88 -4.91 6.65
N GLY A 47 1.00 -5.42 5.42
CA GLY A 47 -0.07 -5.41 4.43
C GLY A 47 -0.25 -4.08 3.70
N ALA A 48 0.64 -3.10 3.90
CA ALA A 48 0.59 -1.83 3.18
C ALA A 48 0.83 -2.02 1.68
N TRP A 49 0.15 -1.24 0.85
CA TRP A 49 0.32 -1.30 -0.60
C TRP A 49 0.08 0.05 -1.27
N GLY A 50 0.57 0.19 -2.50
CA GLY A 50 0.40 1.39 -3.31
C GLY A 50 0.89 1.19 -4.74
N LEU A 51 0.76 2.23 -5.56
CA LEU A 51 1.36 2.25 -6.89
C LEU A 51 2.88 2.33 -6.79
N GLU A 52 3.59 1.62 -7.67
CA GLU A 52 5.06 1.69 -7.74
C GLU A 52 5.49 3.15 -7.96
N GLY A 53 6.36 3.65 -7.08
CA GLY A 53 6.80 5.02 -7.11
C GLY A 53 5.93 6.03 -6.37
N GLY A 54 4.85 5.60 -5.69
CA GLY A 54 3.87 6.46 -5.02
C GLY A 54 3.71 6.20 -3.51
N PRO A 55 2.89 7.01 -2.82
CA PRO A 55 2.57 6.85 -1.40
C PRO A 55 1.77 5.58 -1.12
N ALA A 56 1.56 5.29 0.16
CA ALA A 56 0.63 4.25 0.58
C ALA A 56 -0.79 4.57 0.07
N ALA A 57 -1.34 3.66 -0.75
CA ALA A 57 -2.72 3.70 -1.17
C ALA A 57 -3.63 3.03 -0.13
N GLY A 58 -3.10 2.03 0.58
CA GLY A 58 -3.83 1.41 1.66
C GLY A 58 -3.12 0.31 2.42
N ILE A 59 -3.91 -0.37 3.25
CA ILE A 59 -3.54 -1.54 4.04
C ILE A 59 -4.50 -2.67 3.63
N THR A 60 -3.97 -3.83 3.30
CA THR A 60 -4.73 -5.07 3.13
C THR A 60 -4.18 -6.11 4.09
N MET A 61 -4.61 -7.36 3.97
CA MET A 61 -4.10 -8.44 4.81
C MET A 61 -2.59 -8.58 4.64
N ALA A 62 -1.87 -8.71 5.74
CA ALA A 62 -0.43 -9.00 5.74
C ALA A 62 -0.16 -10.48 5.38
N GLY A 63 1.08 -10.79 5.00
CA GLY A 63 1.53 -12.15 4.73
C GLY A 63 1.11 -12.72 3.37
N ILE A 64 0.49 -11.92 2.49
CA ILE A 64 0.18 -12.40 1.13
C ILE A 64 1.47 -12.44 0.31
N SER A 65 1.80 -13.60 -0.26
CA SER A 65 2.95 -13.72 -1.15
C SER A 65 2.60 -13.16 -2.53
N LEU A 66 2.76 -11.84 -2.70
CA LEU A 66 2.50 -11.12 -3.95
C LEU A 66 3.78 -10.59 -4.59
N GLY A 67 4.10 -11.13 -5.76
CA GLY A 67 5.24 -10.68 -6.56
C GLY A 67 6.59 -10.99 -5.89
N GLY A 68 7.52 -10.03 -5.98
CA GLY A 68 8.90 -10.15 -5.46
C GLY A 68 9.09 -9.60 -4.04
N PRO A 69 10.33 -9.65 -3.50
CA PRO A 69 10.66 -9.01 -2.24
C PRO A 69 10.41 -7.50 -2.31
N LEU A 70 9.95 -6.91 -1.21
CA LEU A 70 9.72 -5.47 -1.11
C LEU A 70 11.01 -4.71 -1.42
N ARG A 71 10.94 -3.81 -2.39
CA ARG A 71 12.11 -3.03 -2.83
C ARG A 71 12.28 -1.77 -1.98
N VAL A 72 13.53 -1.36 -1.79
CA VAL A 72 13.84 -0.12 -1.06
C VAL A 72 13.25 1.12 -1.74
N ASP A 73 13.22 1.14 -3.08
CA ASP A 73 12.73 2.24 -3.92
C ASP A 73 11.25 2.10 -4.32
N ALA A 74 10.52 1.14 -3.72
CA ALA A 74 9.18 0.75 -4.13
C ALA A 74 8.16 1.91 -4.12
N SER A 75 8.25 2.83 -3.15
CA SER A 75 7.42 4.04 -3.07
C SER A 75 8.09 5.28 -3.66
N GLY A 76 9.04 5.10 -4.58
CA GLY A 76 9.59 6.19 -5.39
C GLY A 76 10.58 7.09 -4.67
N GLY A 77 11.25 6.59 -3.63
CA GLY A 77 12.29 7.29 -2.85
C GLY A 77 13.48 7.77 -3.70
N SER A 78 14.72 7.54 -3.25
CA SER A 78 15.96 8.02 -3.91
C SER A 78 15.98 8.08 -5.46
N ALA A 79 15.28 7.17 -6.15
CA ALA A 79 15.11 7.14 -7.61
C ALA A 79 14.39 8.35 -8.24
N ARG A 80 13.53 9.10 -7.51
CA ARG A 80 12.85 10.32 -8.02
C ARG A 80 13.34 11.62 -7.37
N GLY A 81 14.45 11.58 -6.65
CA GLY A 81 15.13 12.76 -6.09
C GLY A 81 14.63 13.22 -4.72
N PHE A 82 13.66 12.52 -4.11
CA PHE A 82 13.23 12.79 -2.74
C PHE A 82 13.72 11.68 -1.83
N VAL A 83 14.63 12.01 -0.91
CA VAL A 83 15.16 11.11 0.11
C VAL A 83 14.58 11.51 1.47
N THR A 84 13.75 10.65 2.05
CA THR A 84 13.24 10.87 3.42
C THR A 84 14.25 10.39 4.45
N GLY A 85 15.11 9.42 4.08
CA GLY A 85 16.01 8.75 5.01
C GLY A 85 15.26 7.93 6.07
N VAL A 86 13.95 7.72 5.90
CA VAL A 86 13.10 6.94 6.78
C VAL A 86 12.70 5.67 6.06
N PHE A 87 13.02 4.54 6.68
CA PHE A 87 12.73 3.22 6.13
C PHE A 87 11.73 2.51 7.03
N ILE A 88 10.70 1.92 6.44
CA ILE A 88 9.75 1.03 7.13
C ILE A 88 9.79 -0.32 6.43
N ASN A 89 10.08 -1.38 7.18
CA ASN A 89 10.17 -2.76 6.67
C ASN A 89 11.10 -2.89 5.45
N GLY A 90 12.18 -2.10 5.43
CA GLY A 90 13.15 -2.06 4.34
C GLY A 90 12.78 -1.17 3.14
N ARG A 91 11.57 -0.61 3.07
CA ARG A 91 11.15 0.37 2.04
C ARG A 91 11.40 1.80 2.51
N GLU A 92 12.00 2.64 1.67
CA GLU A 92 12.07 4.08 1.91
C GLU A 92 10.69 4.70 1.69
N ILE A 93 10.11 5.33 2.72
CA ILE A 93 8.73 5.83 2.65
C ILE A 93 8.61 7.07 1.77
N HIS A 94 7.44 7.24 1.14
CA HIS A 94 7.14 8.41 0.33
C HIS A 94 7.06 9.67 1.21
N PRO A 95 7.44 10.87 0.72
CA PRO A 95 7.38 12.11 1.50
C PRO A 95 5.99 12.42 2.09
N ILE A 96 4.91 12.06 1.38
CA ILE A 96 3.53 12.21 1.88
C ILE A 96 3.28 11.32 3.09
N ASP A 97 3.67 10.04 3.03
CA ASP A 97 3.53 9.10 4.15
C ASP A 97 4.36 9.60 5.35
N TYR A 98 5.58 10.10 5.10
CA TYR A 98 6.43 10.68 6.14
C TYR A 98 5.78 11.90 6.81
N GLN A 99 5.23 12.83 6.03
CA GLN A 99 4.53 13.99 6.59
C GLN A 99 3.34 13.58 7.46
N ALA A 100 2.56 12.60 7.03
CA ALA A 100 1.43 12.11 7.82
C ALA A 100 1.87 11.35 9.07
N LEU A 101 2.93 10.55 9.00
CA LEU A 101 3.52 9.90 10.17
C LEU A 101 4.01 10.93 11.19
N CYS A 102 4.65 12.02 10.75
CA CYS A 102 5.08 13.12 11.62
C CYS A 102 3.93 13.82 12.36
N GLN A 103 2.69 13.76 11.85
CA GLN A 103 1.50 14.24 12.56
C GLN A 103 1.07 13.29 13.70
N LEU A 104 1.37 12.00 13.56
CA LEU A 104 1.05 10.95 14.54
C LEU A 104 2.14 10.76 15.57
N VAL A 105 3.40 10.75 15.17
CA VAL A 105 4.55 10.51 16.05
C VAL A 105 5.78 11.23 15.48
N PRO A 106 6.66 11.80 16.33
CA PRO A 106 7.93 12.32 15.85
C PRO A 106 8.76 11.17 15.25
N VAL A 107 8.92 11.17 13.93
CA VAL A 107 9.77 10.20 13.21
C VAL A 107 10.98 10.96 12.68
N GLY A 108 12.17 10.48 12.99
CA GLY A 108 13.42 10.99 12.43
C GLY A 108 13.96 10.05 11.36
N PRO A 109 15.00 10.46 10.60
CA PRO A 109 15.73 9.56 9.72
C PRO A 109 16.19 8.31 10.48
N GLY A 110 15.96 7.14 9.91
CA GLY A 110 16.19 5.87 10.60
C GLY A 110 15.45 4.71 9.95
N ARG A 111 15.66 3.52 10.52
CA ARG A 111 15.04 2.29 10.06
C ARG A 111 14.08 1.77 11.10
N TYR A 112 12.86 1.52 10.68
CA TYR A 112 11.73 1.15 11.50
C TYR A 112 11.09 -0.11 10.95
N TRP A 113 10.40 -0.83 11.81
CA TRP A 113 9.54 -1.93 11.42
C TRP A 113 8.11 -1.65 11.86
N VAL A 114 7.16 -2.17 11.07
CA VAL A 114 5.74 -2.16 11.38
C VAL A 114 5.18 -3.55 11.08
N ASP A 115 4.44 -4.14 12.02
CA ASP A 115 3.80 -5.43 11.83
C ASP A 115 2.33 -5.33 11.42
N ALA A 116 1.74 -6.50 11.16
CA ALA A 116 0.35 -6.68 10.79
C ALA A 116 -0.67 -6.27 11.86
N TRP A 117 -0.24 -5.96 13.08
CA TRP A 117 -1.10 -5.48 14.16
C TRP A 117 -0.93 -3.98 14.42
N GLY A 118 -0.17 -3.30 13.57
CA GLY A 118 0.14 -1.88 13.70
C GLY A 118 1.18 -1.59 14.78
N ASN A 119 1.83 -2.59 15.36
CA ASN A 119 2.95 -2.35 16.27
C ASN A 119 4.14 -1.85 15.46
N ALA A 120 4.84 -0.87 16.01
CA ALA A 120 5.95 -0.21 15.35
C ALA A 120 7.11 0.03 16.33
N GLY A 121 8.32 -0.02 15.79
CA GLY A 121 9.54 0.22 16.54
C GLY A 121 10.74 0.45 15.63
N TYR A 122 11.89 0.72 16.24
CA TYR A 122 13.17 0.74 15.52
C TYR A 122 13.56 -0.68 15.13
N GLU A 123 14.15 -0.86 13.94
CA GLU A 123 14.68 -2.17 13.51
C GLU A 123 15.64 -2.73 14.58
N GLY A 124 15.38 -3.97 15.03
CA GLY A 124 16.15 -4.64 16.08
C GLY A 124 15.72 -4.34 17.52
N MET A 125 14.74 -3.46 17.73
CA MET A 125 14.18 -3.15 19.05
C MET A 125 12.75 -3.69 19.19
N PRO A 126 12.27 -3.96 20.42
CA PRO A 126 10.87 -4.27 20.69
C PRO A 126 9.92 -3.16 20.20
N ALA A 127 8.64 -3.50 20.04
CA ALA A 127 7.61 -2.53 19.70
C ALA A 127 7.60 -1.40 20.73
N ALA A 128 7.71 -0.16 20.24
CA ALA A 128 7.65 1.03 21.09
C ALA A 128 6.24 1.63 21.13
N ILE A 129 5.46 1.43 20.06
CA ILE A 129 4.19 2.11 19.82
C ILE A 129 3.26 1.17 19.04
N ASN A 130 1.94 1.34 19.19
CA ASN A 130 0.96 0.85 18.23
C ASN A 130 0.38 2.02 17.42
N LEU A 131 0.65 2.06 16.12
CA LEU A 131 0.27 3.14 15.20
C LEU A 131 -1.25 3.28 15.06
N TRP A 132 -1.98 2.15 15.06
CA TRP A 132 -3.44 2.17 14.93
C TRP A 132 -4.11 2.73 16.17
N GLN A 133 -3.68 2.29 17.35
CA GLN A 133 -4.15 2.83 18.61
C GLN A 133 -3.82 4.32 18.74
N LEU A 134 -2.63 4.74 18.30
CA LEU A 134 -2.24 6.14 18.32
C LEU A 134 -3.10 6.99 17.38
N ALA A 135 -3.37 6.52 16.17
CA ALA A 135 -4.25 7.19 15.21
C ALA A 135 -5.68 7.35 15.76
N GLN A 136 -6.22 6.33 16.43
CA GLN A 136 -7.53 6.38 17.08
C GLN A 136 -7.57 7.40 18.24
N SER A 137 -6.54 7.40 19.11
CA SER A 137 -6.52 8.29 20.29
C SER A 137 -6.37 9.78 19.97
N ARG A 138 -5.77 10.12 18.82
CA ARG A 138 -5.58 11.52 18.38
C ARG A 138 -6.75 12.09 17.58
N GLY A 139 -7.90 11.38 17.52
CA GLY A 139 -9.01 11.79 16.67
C GLY A 139 -8.70 11.69 15.17
N GLY A 140 -7.64 10.98 14.81
CA GLY A 140 -7.30 10.60 13.43
C GLY A 140 -8.06 9.36 12.97
N GLY A 141 -9.06 8.91 13.72
CA GLY A 141 -10.02 7.90 13.29
C GLY A 141 -10.82 8.46 12.11
N GLY A 142 -10.47 8.05 10.89
CA GLY A 142 -11.30 8.30 9.71
C GLY A 142 -10.94 9.50 8.86
N ARG A 143 -9.72 10.04 8.93
CA ARG A 143 -9.24 10.86 7.79
C ARG A 143 -8.83 9.93 6.66
N GLY A 144 -9.83 9.52 5.89
CA GLY A 144 -9.82 9.71 4.44
C GLY A 144 -8.42 9.95 3.88
N TYR A 145 -7.63 8.91 3.60
CA TYR A 145 -6.56 9.10 2.63
C TYR A 145 -7.26 9.27 1.29
N HIS A 146 -6.96 10.33 0.55
CA HIS A 146 -7.48 10.54 -0.80
C HIS A 146 -6.31 11.01 -1.65
N HIS A 147 -5.86 10.17 -2.57
CA HIS A 147 -4.85 10.50 -3.56
C HIS A 147 -5.44 10.36 -4.95
N ALA A 148 -5.50 11.47 -5.68
CA ALA A 148 -5.78 11.48 -7.11
C ALA A 148 -4.44 11.47 -7.85
N GLY A 149 -4.16 10.41 -8.59
CA GLY A 149 -3.00 10.29 -9.48
C GLY A 149 -3.43 10.10 -10.93
N PRO A 150 -2.50 10.18 -11.90
CA PRO A 150 -2.79 9.98 -13.32
C PRO A 150 -3.41 8.61 -13.66
N GLY A 151 -3.32 7.63 -12.76
CA GLY A 151 -3.90 6.28 -12.90
C GLY A 151 -5.07 6.00 -11.95
N GLY A 152 -5.76 7.02 -11.42
CA GLY A 152 -6.98 6.83 -10.62
C GLY A 152 -7.02 7.57 -9.28
N TYR A 153 -8.16 7.47 -8.58
CA TYR A 153 -8.38 7.99 -7.23
C TYR A 153 -8.29 6.83 -6.23
N THR A 154 -7.21 6.77 -5.44
CA THR A 154 -7.15 5.90 -4.28
C THR A 154 -7.68 6.64 -3.07
N GLY A 155 -8.56 6.02 -2.28
CA GLY A 155 -8.86 6.52 -0.96
C GLY A 155 -9.14 5.47 0.09
N SER A 156 -9.13 5.88 1.35
CA SER A 156 -9.34 5.03 2.52
C SER A 156 -10.09 5.79 3.60
N ASP A 157 -11.19 5.26 4.11
CA ASP A 157 -11.84 5.82 5.29
C ASP A 157 -11.26 5.28 6.63
N GLY A 158 -10.14 4.54 6.57
CA GLY A 158 -9.54 3.89 7.73
C GLY A 158 -10.07 2.49 8.04
N ASN A 159 -11.11 2.01 7.34
CA ASN A 159 -11.62 0.64 7.44
C ASN A 159 -11.88 -0.01 6.05
N THR A 160 -12.09 0.82 5.04
CA THR A 160 -12.40 0.45 3.67
C THR A 160 -11.52 1.27 2.73
N PHE A 161 -10.75 0.58 1.89
CA PHE A 161 -9.95 1.16 0.84
C PHE A 161 -10.73 1.09 -0.47
N TYR A 162 -10.77 2.18 -1.22
CA TYR A 162 -11.37 2.22 -2.54
C TYR A 162 -10.37 2.77 -3.54
N PHE A 163 -10.30 2.13 -4.70
CA PHE A 163 -9.53 2.58 -5.83
C PHE A 163 -10.48 2.81 -6.99
N PHE A 164 -10.53 4.03 -7.50
CA PHE A 164 -11.29 4.42 -8.66
C PHE A 164 -10.35 4.55 -9.85
N ASP A 165 -10.46 3.65 -10.81
CA ASP A 165 -9.89 3.88 -12.14
C ASP A 165 -10.96 4.57 -13.01
N PRO A 166 -10.71 5.75 -13.59
CA PRO A 166 -11.61 6.35 -14.56
C PRO A 166 -11.88 5.49 -15.80
N GLU A 167 -11.00 4.52 -16.13
CA GLU A 167 -11.16 3.62 -17.27
C GLU A 167 -11.84 2.28 -16.91
N THR A 168 -11.62 1.73 -15.71
CA THR A 168 -12.12 0.39 -15.33
C THR A 168 -13.16 0.38 -14.19
N GLY A 169 -13.45 1.53 -13.57
CA GLY A 169 -14.43 1.67 -12.48
C GLY A 169 -13.85 1.48 -11.07
N SER A 170 -14.72 1.66 -10.06
CA SER A 170 -14.37 1.62 -8.64
C SER A 170 -14.20 0.19 -8.11
N SER A 171 -13.10 -0.08 -7.42
CA SER A 171 -12.90 -1.28 -6.60
C SER A 171 -12.90 -0.89 -5.12
N VAL A 172 -13.59 -1.65 -4.28
CA VAL A 172 -13.75 -1.38 -2.84
C VAL A 172 -13.30 -2.62 -2.07
N MET A 173 -12.43 -2.44 -1.08
CA MET A 173 -11.94 -3.46 -0.18
C MET A 173 -12.29 -3.02 1.24
N SER A 174 -13.25 -3.68 1.87
CA SER A 174 -13.58 -3.52 3.30
C SER A 174 -12.83 -4.57 4.11
N ASN A 175 -12.41 -4.19 5.32
CA ASN A 175 -11.87 -5.09 6.33
C ASN A 175 -12.90 -6.15 6.77
#